data_AF-A0A2V8GVF2-F1
#
_entry.id   AF-A0A2V8GVF2-F1
#
_cell.length_a   1.000
_cell.length_b   1.000
_cell.length_c   1.000
_cell.angle_alpha   90.00
_cell.angle_beta   90.00
_cell.angle_gamma   90.00
#
_symmetry.space_group_name_H-M   'P 1'
#
loop_
_entity.id
_entity.type
_entity.pdbx_description
1 polymer ?
#
loop_
_entity_poly.entity_id
_entity_poly.type
_entity_poly.pdbx_seq_one_letter_code
_entity_poly.pdbx_strand_id
1 'polypeptide(L)'
;KAIRSSDLGLNPSNDGKVIRIPIPPLTDERRRELSRHVHKQAEEGRNVVRNVRRDANERLKKLLKEHKVSEDDERKGLDQVQKMTDDHVKMIDDLQKKKDQELLVH
;
A
#
# COMPACT_ATOMS: atom_id res chain seq x y z
N LYS A 1 -12.52 -26.93 6.22
CA LYS A 1 -11.23 -27.31 5.59
C LYS A 1 -10.40 -26.09 5.15
N ALA A 2 -11.00 -25.00 4.64
CA ALA A 2 -10.27 -23.81 4.18
C ALA A 2 -9.45 -23.06 5.27
N ILE A 3 -9.91 -23.04 6.53
CA ILE A 3 -9.24 -22.29 7.61
C ILE A 3 -7.91 -22.95 8.03
N ARG A 4 -7.79 -24.29 7.95
CA ARG A 4 -6.54 -25.02 8.23
C ARG A 4 -5.53 -24.97 7.08
N SER A 5 -5.99 -24.75 5.85
CA SER A 5 -5.14 -24.60 4.66
C SER A 5 -4.77 -23.16 4.35
N SER A 6 -5.35 -22.21 5.10
CA SER A 6 -4.89 -20.83 5.12
C SER A 6 -3.65 -20.83 6.01
N ASP A 7 -2.52 -20.38 5.50
CA ASP A 7 -1.16 -20.40 6.10
C ASP A 7 -1.04 -19.50 7.36
N LEU A 8 -2.11 -19.40 8.14
CA LEU A 8 -2.30 -18.52 9.29
C LEU A 8 -1.70 -19.12 10.57
N GLY A 9 -1.29 -20.40 10.58
CA GLY A 9 -0.71 -21.05 11.77
C GLY A 9 -1.67 -21.17 12.96
N LEU A 10 -2.97 -21.03 12.71
CA LEU A 10 -4.00 -21.01 13.75
C LEU A 10 -4.69 -22.37 13.82
N ASN A 11 -4.76 -22.95 15.02
CA ASN A 11 -5.50 -24.18 15.30
C ASN A 11 -6.95 -23.84 15.69
N PRO A 12 -7.93 -23.90 14.77
CA PRO A 12 -9.32 -23.64 15.13
C PRO A 12 -9.82 -24.72 16.09
N SER A 13 -10.28 -24.30 17.28
CA SER A 13 -11.09 -25.16 18.15
C SER A 13 -12.54 -25.01 17.74
N ASN A 14 -13.15 -26.12 17.33
CA ASN A 14 -14.52 -26.17 16.84
C ASN A 14 -15.45 -26.62 17.98
N ASP A 15 -16.23 -25.69 18.52
CA ASP A 15 -17.15 -25.94 19.64
C ASP A 15 -18.60 -26.14 19.15
N GLY A 16 -18.75 -26.87 18.04
CA GLY A 16 -20.02 -27.32 17.45
C GLY A 16 -20.83 -26.25 16.70
N LYS A 17 -20.98 -25.03 17.22
CA LYS A 17 -21.72 -23.91 16.59
C LYS A 17 -20.88 -22.68 16.27
N VAL A 18 -19.72 -22.55 16.92
CA VAL A 18 -18.83 -21.38 16.77
C VAL A 18 -17.39 -21.88 16.66
N ILE A 19 -16.67 -21.41 15.64
CA ILE A 19 -15.24 -21.67 15.47
C ILE A 19 -14.50 -20.55 16.21
N ARG A 20 -13.87 -20.87 17.35
CA ARG A 20 -13.03 -19.92 18.07
C ARG A 20 -11.58 -20.17 17.67
N ILE A 21 -10.97 -19.15 17.09
CA ILE A 21 -9.56 -19.18 16.71
C ILE A 21 -8.78 -18.44 17.80
N PRO A 22 -8.06 -19.16 18.70
CA PRO A 22 -7.17 -18.50 19.64
C PRO A 22 -6.01 -17.91 18.86
N ILE A 23 -5.96 -16.58 18.77
CA ILE A 23 -4.82 -15.87 18.22
C ILE A 23 -3.76 -15.84 19.34
N PRO A 24 -2.66 -16.61 19.23
CA PRO A 24 -1.59 -16.50 20.21
C PRO A 24 -1.06 -15.06 20.23
N PRO A 25 -0.64 -14.54 21.39
CA PRO A 25 -0.05 -13.21 21.46
C PRO A 25 1.14 -13.16 20.49
N LEU A 26 1.18 -12.11 19.66
CA LEU A 26 2.28 -11.90 18.73
C LEU A 26 3.57 -11.77 19.55
N THR A 27 4.51 -12.70 19.35
CA THR A 27 5.86 -12.57 19.92
C THR A 27 6.55 -11.34 19.35
N ASP A 28 7.51 -10.77 20.07
CA ASP A 28 8.28 -9.61 19.62
C ASP A 28 8.96 -9.86 18.26
N GLU A 29 9.38 -11.10 18.01
CA GLU A 29 9.93 -11.54 16.72
C GLU A 29 8.90 -11.43 15.58
N ARG A 30 7.67 -11.90 15.80
CA ARG A 30 6.59 -11.78 14.80
C ARG A 30 6.18 -10.34 14.55
N ARG A 31 6.15 -9.48 15.58
CA ARG A 31 5.88 -8.04 15.40
C ARG A 31 6.96 -7.36 14.56
N ARG A 32 8.24 -7.69 14.79
CA ARG A 32 9.36 -7.18 13.98
C ARG A 32 9.30 -7.66 12.53
N GLU A 33 8.95 -8.93 12.30
CA GLU A 33 8.74 -9.45 10.94
C GLU A 33 7.60 -8.73 10.21
N LEU A 34 6.47 -8.52 10.89
CA LEU A 34 5.33 -7.80 10.33
C LEU A 34 5.67 -6.35 10.00
N SER A 35 6.40 -5.64 10.87
CA SER A 35 6.86 -4.28 10.59
C SER A 35 7.78 -4.24 9.37
N ARG A 36 8.73 -5.17 9.23
CA ARG A 36 9.54 -5.29 8.00
C ARG A 36 8.69 -5.50 6.75
N HIS A 37 7.64 -6.32 6.85
CA HIS A 37 6.73 -6.57 5.74
C HIS A 37 5.95 -5.31 5.35
N VAL A 38 5.44 -4.56 6.33
CA VAL A 38 4.76 -3.27 6.13
C VAL A 38 5.70 -2.25 5.45
N HIS A 39 6.94 -2.14 5.91
CA HIS A 39 7.94 -1.28 5.27
C HIS A 39 8.18 -1.65 3.80
N LYS A 40 8.31 -2.95 3.50
CA LYS A 40 8.48 -3.43 2.13
C LYS A 40 7.27 -3.08 1.25
N GLN A 41 6.05 -3.28 1.75
CA GLN A 41 4.83 -2.91 1.03
C GLN A 41 4.72 -1.39 0.79
N ALA A 42 5.11 -0.58 1.77
CA ALA A 42 5.13 0.88 1.63
C ALA A 42 6.16 1.34 0.57
N GLU A 43 7.35 0.76 0.57
CA GLU A 43 8.39 0.98 -0.46
C GLU A 43 7.87 0.63 -1.86
N GLU A 44 7.27 -0.55 -2.02
CA GLU A 44 6.68 -1.00 -3.29
C GLU A 44 5.57 -0.05 -3.76
N GLY A 45 4.67 0.36 -2.85
CA GLY A 45 3.62 1.34 -3.13
C GLY A 45 4.19 2.68 -3.62
N ARG A 46 5.23 3.21 -2.95
CA ARG A 46 5.91 4.44 -3.36
C ARG A 46 6.55 4.30 -4.75
N ASN A 47 7.13 3.15 -5.06
CA ASN A 47 7.71 2.89 -6.38
C ASN A 47 6.65 2.84 -7.48
N VAL A 48 5.51 2.21 -7.24
CA VAL A 48 4.38 2.18 -8.19
C VAL A 48 3.87 3.60 -8.46
N VAL A 49 3.65 4.41 -7.42
CA VAL A 49 3.21 5.80 -7.56
C VAL A 49 4.19 6.61 -8.41
N ARG A 50 5.51 6.46 -8.20
CA ARG A 50 6.54 7.12 -9.01
C ARG A 50 6.54 6.66 -10.47
N ASN A 51 6.29 5.38 -10.73
CA ASN A 51 6.21 4.84 -12.08
C ASN A 51 4.98 5.39 -12.81
N VAL A 52 3.80 5.38 -12.16
CA VAL A 52 2.58 5.96 -12.74
C VAL A 52 2.75 7.45 -13.06
N ARG A 53 3.43 8.20 -12.19
CA ARG A 53 3.77 9.61 -12.48
C ARG A 53 4.61 9.76 -13.75
N ARG A 54 5.63 8.90 -13.94
CA ARG A 54 6.45 8.93 -15.16
C ARG A 54 5.62 8.61 -16.40
N ASP A 55 4.81 7.56 -16.34
CA ASP A 55 3.93 7.16 -17.43
C ASP A 55 2.92 8.26 -17.80
N ALA A 56 2.33 8.92 -16.80
CA ALA A 56 1.43 10.05 -17.01
C ALA A 56 2.14 11.23 -17.68
N ASN A 57 3.33 11.57 -17.23
CA ASN A 57 4.13 12.64 -17.83
C ASN A 57 4.54 12.31 -19.28
N GLU A 58 4.89 11.06 -19.57
CA GLU A 58 5.17 10.63 -20.94
C GLU A 58 3.93 10.68 -21.84
N ARG A 59 2.76 10.29 -21.32
CA ARG A 59 1.49 10.41 -22.04
C ARG A 59 1.15 11.85 -22.37
N LEU A 60 1.32 12.78 -21.42
CA LEU A 60 1.11 14.21 -21.65
C LEU A 60 2.02 14.75 -22.75
N LYS A 61 3.31 14.41 -22.72
CA LYS A 61 4.27 14.77 -23.79
C LYS A 61 3.90 14.20 -25.15
N LYS A 62 3.38 12.96 -25.21
CA LYS A 62 2.89 12.35 -26.46
C LYS A 62 1.66 13.09 -27.00
N LEU A 63 0.71 13.42 -26.14
CA LEU A 63 -0.50 14.16 -26.52
C LEU A 63 -0.17 15.58 -27.05
N LEU A 64 0.85 16.23 -26.48
CA LEU A 64 1.34 17.52 -26.98
C LEU A 64 1.91 17.38 -28.39
N LYS A 65 2.73 16.35 -28.64
CA LYS A 65 3.27 16.05 -29.98
C LYS A 65 2.18 15.71 -31.00
N GLU A 66 1.10 15.08 -30.56
CA GLU A 66 -0.08 14.78 -31.39
C GLU A 66 -1.00 16.00 -31.56
N HIS A 67 -0.63 17.17 -31.02
CA HIS A 67 -1.43 18.40 -31.01
C HIS A 67 -2.85 18.21 -30.43
N LYS A 68 -3.04 17.23 -29.54
CA LYS A 68 -4.33 16.96 -28.89
C LYS A 68 -4.55 17.80 -27.63
N VAL A 69 -3.48 18.39 -27.10
CA VAL A 69 -3.48 19.28 -25.93
C VAL A 69 -2.57 20.47 -26.19
N SER A 70 -2.91 21.61 -25.59
CA SER A 70 -2.08 22.82 -25.62
C SER A 70 -0.93 22.75 -24.61
N GLU A 71 0.09 23.61 -24.74
CA GLU A 71 1.16 23.74 -23.73
C GLU A 71 0.61 24.12 -22.34
N ASP A 72 -0.44 24.94 -22.30
CA ASP A 72 -1.12 25.33 -21.05
C ASP A 72 -1.81 24.14 -20.39
N ASP A 73 -2.45 23.26 -21.18
CA ASP A 73 -3.11 22.05 -20.67
C ASP A 73 -2.09 21.00 -20.23
N GLU A 74 -0.96 20.86 -20.93
CA GLU A 74 0.14 20.00 -20.51
C GLU A 74 0.66 20.45 -19.13
N ARG A 75 0.90 21.75 -18.95
CA ARG A 75 1.41 22.30 -17.69
C ARG A 75 0.44 22.06 -16.53
N LYS A 76 -0.86 22.31 -16.75
CA LYS A 76 -1.91 21.99 -15.77
C LYS A 76 -1.98 20.48 -15.47
N GLY A 77 -1.83 19.64 -16.48
CA GLY A 77 -1.81 18.19 -16.33
C GLY A 77 -0.64 17.71 -15.47
N LEU A 78 0.56 18.26 -15.70
CA LEU A 78 1.75 17.96 -14.90
C LEU A 78 1.57 18.39 -13.44
N ASP A 79 1.01 19.58 -13.20
CA ASP A 79 0.74 20.08 -11.84
C ASP A 79 -0.27 19.19 -11.10
N GLN A 80 -1.34 18.77 -11.78
CA GLN A 80 -2.33 17.85 -11.20
C GLN A 80 -1.74 16.46 -10.90
N VAL A 81 -0.95 15.91 -11.82
CA VAL A 81 -0.25 14.65 -11.65
C VAL A 81 0.70 14.72 -10.46
N GLN A 82 1.45 15.82 -10.32
CA GLN A 82 2.35 16.03 -9.19
C GLN A 82 1.59 16.11 -7.87
N LYS A 83 0.49 16.89 -7.81
CA LYS A 83 -0.35 16.99 -6.62
C LYS A 83 -0.93 15.64 -6.18
N MET A 84 -1.49 14.88 -7.12
CA MET A 84 -2.02 13.53 -6.85
C MET A 84 -0.92 12.58 -6.35
N THR A 85 0.27 12.64 -6.95
CA THR A 85 1.43 11.85 -6.52
C THR A 85 1.77 12.17 -5.07
N ASP A 86 1.89 13.45 -4.71
CA ASP A 86 2.27 13.89 -3.37
C ASP A 86 1.22 13.50 -2.33
N ASP A 87 -0.07 13.62 -2.66
CA ASP A 87 -1.16 13.20 -1.79
C ASP A 87 -1.14 11.68 -1.53
N HIS A 88 -0.87 10.87 -2.56
CA HIS A 88 -0.80 9.42 -2.41
C HIS A 88 0.45 8.96 -1.66
N VAL A 89 1.60 9.64 -1.86
CA VAL A 89 2.81 9.37 -1.09
C VAL A 89 2.58 9.66 0.40
N LYS A 90 1.94 10.79 0.74
CA LYS A 90 1.56 11.09 2.12
C LYS A 90 0.63 10.04 2.70
N MET A 91 -0.38 9.61 1.94
CA MET A 91 -1.30 8.57 2.38
C MET A 91 -0.58 7.25 2.68
N ILE A 92 0.39 6.85 1.86
CA ILE A 92 1.21 5.66 2.10
C ILE A 92 2.03 5.81 3.40
N ASP A 93 2.68 6.97 3.59
CA ASP A 93 3.49 7.23 4.78
C ASP A 93 2.64 7.24 6.07
N ASP A 94 1.44 7.81 6.02
CA ASP A 94 0.50 7.84 7.15
C ASP A 94 -0.04 6.44 7.49
N LEU A 95 -0.38 5.65 6.47
CA LEU A 95 -0.80 4.26 6.66
C LEU A 95 0.33 3.41 7.26
N GLN A 96 1.56 3.59 6.76
CA GLN A 96 2.73 2.90 7.28
C GLN A 96 2.94 3.23 8.77
N LYS A 97 2.96 4.52 9.12
CA LYS A 97 3.08 4.98 10.52
C LYS A 97 1.98 4.42 11.41
N LYS A 98 0.73 4.45 10.95
CA LYS A 98 -0.41 3.92 11.70
C LYS A 98 -0.25 2.42 11.96
N LYS A 99 0.21 1.66 10.96
CA LYS A 99 0.40 0.21 11.11
C LYS A 99 1.62 -0.14 11.96
N ASP A 100 2.70 0.63 11.85
CA ASP A 100 3.88 0.49 12.71
C ASP A 100 3.52 0.76 14.19
N GLN A 101 2.70 1.79 14.47
CA GLN A 101 2.20 2.06 15.82
C GLN A 101 1.34 0.91 16.37
N GLU A 102 0.43 0.36 15.56
CA GLU A 102 -0.42 -0.78 15.95
C GLU A 102 0.41 -2.03 16.27
N LEU A 103 1.51 -2.28 15.53
CA LEU A 103 2.35 -3.46 15.71
C LEU A 103 3.32 -3.32 16.91
N LEU A 104 3.82 -2.12 17.18
CA LEU A 104 4.87 -1.88 18.19
C LEU A 104 4.33 -1.42 19.55
N VAL A 105 3.14 -0.81 19.63
CA VAL A 105 2.61 -0.21 20.87
C VAL A 105 1.45 -1.04 21.45
N HIS A 106 1.72 -2.32 21.71
CA HIS A 106 0.83 -3.17 22.52
C HIS A 106 1.63 -3.98 23.52
#